data_AF-A0A6P1ZRR5-F1
#
_entry.id   AF-A0A6P1ZRR5-F1
#
_cell.length_a   1.000
_cell.length_b   1.000
_cell.length_c   1.000
_cell.angle_alpha   90.00
_cell.angle_beta   90.00
_cell.angle_gamma   90.00
#
_symmetry.space_group_name_H-M   'P 1'
#
loop_
_entity.id
_entity.type
_entity.pdbx_description
1 polymer ?
#
loop_
_entity_poly.entity_id
_entity_poly.type
_entity_poly.pdbx_seq_one_letter_code
_entity_poly.pdbx_strand_id
1 'polypeptide(L)'
;NEILNKSAHLFKRNHPNCHVVAINWGPWDSGMVSPELKKAFAERNIETIPLETGAQMLVSELEHKNQPTTQVVIGSPLVYTPGALNPELKSFRIQRQLTLAANPFLSDHVIAGKPVLPATCAFSWIANSCEQLYPGYKFFSCQNFKVLKGIIFDGQQANEYTLDLVETSKSDDHEIEFQAKVWSKNADKIRYNFSANIKLRKQIPVAPTYELFNPERTNPDISTSFYQNGASSLFHGSAFQGVESVLNISPETITIDCLVPQVEATKQGQFPVQTFNPYIVDVQIHALWIWSQYYHQVGCLPSEINDFEQFAELPFGEKLYISCEVKSRTNSAMVVNVITHDAQGKIYTRMMDARGIVLPQQLEKI
;
A
#
# COMPACT_ATOMS: atom_id res chain seq x y z
N ASN A 1 -4.50 -18.33 -24.00
CA ASN A 1 -3.50 -17.66 -23.13
C ASN A 1 -3.80 -17.88 -21.66
N GLU A 2 -4.93 -17.44 -21.12
CA GLU A 2 -5.13 -17.49 -19.65
C GLU A 2 -5.14 -18.90 -19.04
N ILE A 3 -5.64 -19.92 -19.77
CA ILE A 3 -5.53 -21.32 -19.33
C ILE A 3 -4.06 -21.71 -19.14
N LEU A 4 -3.18 -21.39 -20.10
CA LEU A 4 -1.75 -21.69 -20.00
C LEU A 4 -1.08 -20.90 -18.86
N ASN A 5 -1.47 -19.63 -18.67
CA ASN A 5 -0.99 -18.82 -17.55
C ASN A 5 -1.32 -19.50 -16.21
N LYS A 6 -2.60 -19.85 -15.99
CA LYS A 6 -3.02 -20.51 -14.75
C LYS A 6 -2.44 -21.90 -14.59
N SER A 7 -2.25 -22.65 -15.67
CA SER A 7 -1.55 -23.94 -15.66
C SER A 7 -0.09 -23.79 -15.24
N ALA A 8 0.63 -22.79 -15.74
CA ALA A 8 2.02 -22.51 -15.33
C ALA A 8 2.09 -22.13 -13.84
N HIS A 9 1.21 -21.25 -13.36
CA HIS A 9 1.12 -20.90 -11.93
C HIS A 9 0.81 -22.10 -11.05
N LEU A 10 -0.16 -22.92 -11.45
CA LEU A 10 -0.50 -24.15 -10.72
C LEU A 10 0.68 -25.13 -10.69
N PHE A 11 1.37 -25.30 -11.82
CA PHE A 11 2.54 -26.17 -11.93
C PHE A 11 3.69 -25.67 -11.05
N LYS A 12 4.02 -24.37 -11.10
CA LYS A 12 5.05 -23.76 -10.25
C LYS A 12 4.73 -23.93 -8.78
N ARG A 13 3.47 -23.71 -8.37
CA ARG A 13 3.01 -23.91 -6.99
C ARG A 13 3.23 -25.35 -6.51
N ASN A 14 2.95 -26.34 -7.36
CA ASN A 14 3.10 -27.75 -7.02
C ASN A 14 4.55 -28.26 -7.17
N HIS A 15 5.37 -27.59 -7.97
CA HIS A 15 6.76 -27.93 -8.24
C HIS A 15 7.67 -26.69 -8.13
N PRO A 16 7.93 -26.17 -6.90
CA PRO A 16 8.61 -24.88 -6.70
C PRO A 16 10.01 -24.79 -7.32
N ASN A 17 10.71 -25.93 -7.40
CA ASN A 17 12.05 -26.02 -7.96
C ASN A 17 12.08 -26.14 -9.49
N CYS A 18 10.94 -26.39 -10.13
CA CYS A 18 10.87 -26.46 -11.59
C CYS A 18 10.81 -25.06 -12.20
N HIS A 19 11.48 -24.88 -13.34
CA HIS A 19 11.34 -23.68 -14.16
C HIS A 19 10.19 -23.89 -15.14
N VAL A 20 9.10 -23.14 -14.95
CA VAL A 20 7.96 -23.08 -15.86
C VAL A 20 7.58 -21.62 -16.06
N VAL A 21 7.42 -21.20 -17.32
CA VAL A 21 7.04 -19.84 -17.68
C VAL A 21 6.01 -19.85 -18.80
N ALA A 22 4.90 -19.15 -18.62
CA ALA A 22 3.93 -18.86 -19.68
C ALA A 22 4.28 -17.52 -20.34
N ILE A 23 4.76 -17.57 -21.58
CA ILE A 23 5.15 -16.38 -22.34
C ILE A 23 4.00 -15.94 -23.25
N ASN A 24 3.44 -14.77 -22.95
CA ASN A 24 2.36 -14.15 -23.72
C ASN A 24 2.98 -13.19 -24.75
N TRP A 25 3.23 -13.70 -25.95
CA TRP A 25 3.84 -12.93 -27.04
C TRP A 25 2.86 -11.96 -27.69
N GLY A 26 3.33 -10.74 -27.90
CA GLY A 26 2.82 -9.80 -28.90
C GLY A 26 3.19 -10.25 -30.33
N PRO A 27 2.77 -9.48 -31.35
CA PRO A 27 3.02 -9.85 -32.74
C PRO A 27 4.52 -9.78 -33.07
N TRP A 28 5.06 -10.82 -33.70
CA TRP A 28 6.44 -10.84 -34.17
C TRP A 28 6.55 -10.19 -35.55
N ASP A 29 7.66 -9.52 -35.84
CA ASP A 29 7.96 -8.96 -37.16
C ASP A 29 8.44 -10.06 -38.14
N SER A 30 7.70 -11.17 -38.18
CA SER A 30 7.93 -12.32 -39.05
C SER A 30 6.75 -13.31 -38.98
N GLY A 31 6.77 -14.33 -39.83
CA GLY A 31 5.83 -15.45 -39.75
C GLY A 31 4.38 -15.05 -40.01
N MET A 32 3.56 -15.03 -38.96
CA MET A 32 2.11 -14.81 -39.06
C MET A 32 1.70 -13.34 -39.31
N VAL A 33 2.65 -12.40 -39.27
CA VAL A 33 2.37 -10.98 -39.51
C VAL A 33 2.71 -10.63 -40.96
N SER A 34 1.67 -10.49 -41.79
CA SER A 34 1.81 -9.99 -43.16
C SER A 34 2.06 -8.47 -43.18
N PRO A 35 2.50 -7.88 -44.31
CA PRO A 35 2.64 -6.44 -44.44
C PRO A 35 1.36 -5.65 -44.11
N GLU A 36 0.19 -6.17 -44.47
CA GLU A 36 -1.11 -5.56 -44.18
C GLU A 36 -1.43 -5.60 -42.68
N LEU A 37 -1.16 -6.72 -42.00
CA LEU A 37 -1.30 -6.84 -40.55
C LEU A 37 -0.34 -5.90 -39.81
N LYS A 38 0.90 -5.79 -40.26
CA LYS A 38 1.88 -4.87 -39.69
C LYS A 38 1.40 -3.42 -39.76
N LYS A 39 0.80 -3.02 -40.89
CA LYS A 39 0.19 -1.69 -41.03
C LYS A 39 -0.99 -1.50 -40.07
N ALA A 40 -1.88 -2.48 -39.95
CA ALA A 40 -3.02 -2.42 -39.03
C ALA A 40 -2.61 -2.36 -37.56
N PHE A 41 -1.51 -3.01 -37.16
CA PHE A 41 -0.94 -2.89 -35.82
C PHE A 41 -0.38 -1.49 -35.56
N ALA A 42 0.38 -0.94 -36.52
CA ALA A 42 0.93 0.42 -36.41
C ALA A 42 -0.18 1.49 -36.27
N GLU A 43 -1.28 1.36 -37.01
CA GLU A 43 -2.46 2.25 -36.89
C GLU A 43 -3.09 2.23 -35.49
N ARG A 44 -2.85 1.18 -34.70
CA ARG A 44 -3.32 1.03 -33.32
C ARG A 44 -2.21 1.26 -32.29
N ASN A 45 -1.05 1.76 -32.70
CA ASN A 45 0.16 1.91 -31.87
C ASN A 45 0.62 0.60 -31.22
N ILE A 46 0.48 -0.52 -31.94
CA ILE A 46 0.98 -1.83 -31.53
C ILE A 46 2.26 -2.10 -32.30
N GLU A 47 3.37 -2.28 -31.58
CA GLU A 47 4.67 -2.55 -32.19
C GLU A 47 4.89 -4.06 -32.37
N THR A 48 5.52 -4.43 -33.48
CA THR A 48 5.94 -5.81 -33.74
C THR A 48 7.31 -6.10 -33.15
N ILE A 49 7.47 -7.27 -32.55
CA ILE A 49 8.72 -7.72 -31.90
C ILE A 49 9.71 -8.17 -32.99
N PRO A 50 10.90 -7.55 -33.10
CA PRO A 50 11.93 -8.03 -34.02
C PRO A 50 12.34 -9.47 -33.72
N LEU A 51 12.63 -10.25 -34.76
CA LEU A 51 12.93 -11.69 -34.64
C LEU A 51 14.08 -11.98 -33.67
N GLU A 52 15.19 -11.25 -33.79
CA GLU A 52 16.37 -11.43 -32.92
C GLU A 52 16.06 -11.09 -31.46
N THR A 53 15.36 -9.98 -31.23
CA THR A 53 14.91 -9.56 -29.88
C THR A 53 14.00 -10.61 -29.25
N GLY A 54 13.00 -11.09 -29.99
CA GLY A 54 12.08 -12.12 -29.49
C GLY A 54 12.80 -13.43 -29.15
N ALA A 55 13.71 -13.89 -30.00
CA ALA A 55 14.51 -15.08 -29.74
C ALA A 55 15.39 -14.93 -28.50
N GLN A 56 16.03 -13.76 -28.33
CA GLN A 56 16.86 -13.48 -27.16
C GLN A 56 16.04 -13.40 -25.87
N MET A 57 14.83 -12.83 -25.92
CA MET A 57 13.93 -12.81 -24.78
C MET A 57 13.48 -14.21 -24.37
N LEU A 58 13.18 -15.11 -25.32
CA LEU A 58 12.89 -16.52 -25.01
C LEU A 58 14.04 -17.17 -24.24
N VAL A 59 15.29 -17.00 -24.72
CA VAL A 59 16.47 -17.55 -24.04
C VAL A 59 16.63 -16.96 -22.64
N SER A 60 16.47 -15.63 -22.51
CA SER A 60 16.51 -14.93 -21.22
C SER A 60 15.50 -15.50 -20.24
N GLU A 61 14.24 -15.70 -20.65
CA GLU A 61 13.20 -16.25 -19.77
C GLU A 61 13.49 -17.70 -19.34
N LEU A 62 14.33 -18.45 -20.05
CA LEU A 62 14.75 -19.79 -19.66
C LEU A 62 15.97 -19.81 -18.72
N GLU A 63 16.65 -18.68 -18.51
CA GLU A 63 17.80 -18.57 -17.62
C GLU A 63 17.42 -18.82 -16.15
N HIS A 64 18.33 -19.41 -15.38
CA HIS A 64 18.09 -19.74 -13.98
C HIS A 64 17.71 -18.52 -13.12
N LYS A 65 18.20 -17.32 -13.45
CA LYS A 65 17.87 -16.10 -12.71
C LYS A 65 16.38 -15.72 -12.82
N ASN A 66 15.72 -16.14 -13.89
CA ASN A 66 14.30 -15.88 -14.16
C ASN A 66 13.39 -17.04 -13.73
N GLN A 67 13.94 -18.08 -13.10
CA GLN A 67 13.19 -19.22 -12.58
C GLN A 67 12.00 -18.84 -11.67
N PRO A 68 11.99 -17.73 -10.91
CA PRO A 68 10.81 -17.26 -10.17
C PRO A 68 9.67 -16.74 -11.06
N THR A 69 9.96 -16.25 -12.26
CA THR A 69 8.98 -15.67 -13.19
C THR A 69 8.13 -16.78 -13.81
N THR A 70 6.85 -16.82 -13.48
CA THR A 70 5.94 -17.87 -13.96
C THR A 70 5.10 -17.45 -15.16
N GLN A 71 4.97 -16.14 -15.37
CA GLN A 71 4.20 -15.57 -16.46
C GLN A 71 4.83 -14.24 -16.86
N VAL A 72 4.97 -14.05 -18.16
CA VAL A 72 5.48 -12.80 -18.73
C VAL A 72 4.63 -12.41 -19.94
N VAL A 73 4.51 -11.11 -20.17
CA VAL A 73 3.93 -10.54 -21.38
C VAL A 73 5.04 -9.80 -22.10
N ILE A 74 5.28 -10.14 -23.37
CA ILE A 74 6.33 -9.55 -24.18
C ILE A 74 5.69 -8.88 -25.37
N GLY A 75 5.78 -7.55 -25.46
CA GLY A 75 5.22 -6.76 -26.56
C GLY A 75 5.03 -5.30 -26.14
N SER A 76 4.52 -4.48 -27.05
CA SER A 76 4.17 -3.10 -26.75
C SER A 76 2.99 -3.03 -25.77
N PRO A 77 2.96 -2.06 -24.84
CA PRO A 77 1.83 -1.86 -23.95
C PRO A 77 0.57 -1.56 -24.76
N LEU A 78 -0.53 -2.25 -24.44
CA LEU A 78 -1.83 -1.98 -25.02
C LEU A 78 -2.57 -0.96 -24.15
N VAL A 79 -3.18 0.04 -24.79
CA VAL A 79 -4.09 0.94 -24.08
C VAL A 79 -5.34 0.15 -23.72
N TYR A 80 -5.49 -0.16 -22.43
CA TYR A 80 -6.72 -0.78 -21.93
C TYR A 80 -7.84 0.26 -21.94
N THR A 81 -8.91 -0.03 -22.67
CA THR A 81 -10.15 0.74 -22.59
C THR A 81 -11.13 -0.03 -21.72
N PRO A 82 -11.46 0.45 -20.50
CA PRO A 82 -12.40 -0.23 -19.63
C PRO A 82 -13.75 -0.39 -20.34
N GLY A 83 -14.27 -1.62 -20.36
CA GLY A 83 -15.65 -1.87 -20.78
C GLY A 83 -16.66 -1.33 -19.78
N ALA A 84 -17.95 -1.38 -20.14
CA ALA A 84 -19.03 -1.05 -19.20
C ALA A 84 -18.97 -1.97 -17.96
N LEU A 85 -19.22 -1.41 -16.79
CA LEU A 85 -19.19 -2.15 -15.54
C LEU A 85 -20.33 -3.19 -15.52
N ASN A 86 -20.00 -4.44 -15.20
CA ASN A 86 -21.04 -5.45 -14.94
C ASN A 86 -21.67 -5.16 -13.56
N PRO A 87 -23.00 -4.90 -13.49
CA PRO A 87 -23.69 -4.57 -12.23
C PRO A 87 -23.78 -5.74 -11.25
N GLU A 88 -23.54 -6.98 -11.68
CA GLU A 88 -23.55 -8.15 -10.80
C GLU A 88 -22.46 -8.05 -9.72
N LEU A 89 -22.87 -8.19 -8.45
CA LEU A 89 -21.96 -8.19 -7.32
C LEU A 89 -21.27 -9.55 -7.18
N LYS A 90 -19.96 -9.50 -6.97
CA LYS A 90 -19.07 -10.66 -6.88
C LYS A 90 -18.35 -10.70 -5.54
N SER A 91 -17.88 -11.89 -5.20
CA SER A 91 -16.96 -12.12 -4.10
C SER A 91 -15.67 -12.72 -4.62
N PHE A 92 -14.55 -12.29 -4.06
CA PHE A 92 -13.22 -12.75 -4.43
C PHE A 92 -12.50 -13.24 -3.19
N ARG A 93 -11.68 -14.26 -3.40
CA ARG A 93 -10.76 -14.79 -2.40
C ARG A 93 -9.37 -14.80 -2.99
N ILE A 94 -8.46 -14.07 -2.34
CA ILE A 94 -7.08 -13.89 -2.79
C ILE A 94 -6.16 -14.43 -1.69
N GLN A 95 -5.28 -15.36 -2.03
CA GLN A 95 -4.29 -15.91 -1.12
C GLN A 95 -2.93 -15.27 -1.37
N ARG A 96 -2.21 -14.97 -0.29
CA ARG A 96 -0.87 -14.40 -0.32
C ARG A 96 0.02 -15.08 0.72
N GLN A 97 1.20 -15.49 0.29
CA GLN A 97 2.29 -15.86 1.19
C GLN A 97 3.09 -14.60 1.56
N LEU A 98 3.34 -14.39 2.85
CA LEU A 98 4.14 -13.27 3.35
C LEU A 98 5.40 -13.80 4.04
N THR A 99 6.57 -13.36 3.57
CA THR A 99 7.86 -13.68 4.19
C THR A 99 8.71 -12.42 4.32
N LEU A 100 9.67 -12.42 5.25
CA LEU A 100 10.63 -11.32 5.40
C LEU A 100 11.47 -11.14 4.13
N ALA A 101 11.94 -12.25 3.54
CA ALA A 101 12.78 -12.21 2.33
C ALA A 101 12.07 -11.58 1.13
N ALA A 102 10.76 -11.78 1.00
CA ALA A 102 9.96 -11.19 -0.08
C ALA A 102 9.53 -9.73 0.20
N ASN A 103 9.76 -9.20 1.41
CA ASN A 103 9.31 -7.89 1.84
C ASN A 103 10.40 -7.16 2.67
N PRO A 104 11.52 -6.75 2.05
CA PRO A 104 12.67 -6.21 2.79
C PRO A 104 12.36 -4.95 3.62
N PHE A 105 11.35 -4.15 3.27
CA PHE A 105 10.91 -3.01 4.07
C PHE A 105 10.50 -3.38 5.51
N LEU A 106 10.15 -4.63 5.80
CA LEU A 106 9.76 -5.07 7.14
C LEU A 106 10.90 -4.90 8.16
N SER A 107 12.16 -4.92 7.71
CA SER A 107 13.32 -4.60 8.55
C SER A 107 13.35 -3.13 9.00
N ASP A 108 12.57 -2.25 8.37
CA ASP A 108 12.41 -0.85 8.75
C ASP A 108 11.12 -0.59 9.56
N HIS A 109 10.32 -1.60 9.88
CA HIS A 109 9.15 -1.43 10.74
C HIS A 109 9.16 -2.50 11.85
N VAL A 110 9.91 -2.19 12.91
CA VAL A 110 10.28 -3.14 13.96
C VAL A 110 9.78 -2.66 15.32
N ILE A 111 8.78 -3.32 15.89
CA ILE A 111 8.22 -2.96 17.19
C ILE A 111 8.75 -3.93 18.24
N ALA A 112 9.38 -3.40 19.29
CA ALA A 112 9.98 -4.21 20.37
C ALA A 112 10.87 -5.36 19.82
N GLY A 113 11.79 -5.00 18.91
CA GLY A 113 12.73 -5.95 18.30
C GLY A 113 12.13 -6.92 17.28
N LYS A 114 10.83 -6.85 16.98
CA LYS A 114 10.15 -7.76 16.04
C LYS A 114 9.67 -7.02 14.79
N PRO A 115 9.97 -7.49 13.58
CA PRO A 115 9.35 -6.96 12.37
C PRO A 115 7.83 -7.17 12.41
N VAL A 116 7.09 -6.11 12.11
CA VAL A 116 5.61 -6.11 12.09
C VAL A 116 5.15 -5.57 10.75
N LEU A 117 4.11 -6.16 10.15
CA LEU A 117 3.49 -5.57 8.97
C LEU A 117 2.82 -4.23 9.35
N PRO A 118 3.20 -3.10 8.75
CA PRO A 118 2.54 -1.82 8.99
C PRO A 118 1.04 -1.92 8.64
N ALA A 119 0.20 -1.27 9.43
CA ALA A 119 -1.24 -1.22 9.18
C ALA A 119 -1.54 -0.58 7.81
N THR A 120 -0.73 0.40 7.40
CA THR A 120 -0.77 1.08 6.12
C THR A 120 -0.41 0.16 4.94
N CYS A 121 0.55 -0.75 5.11
CA CYS A 121 0.83 -1.79 4.12
C CYS A 121 -0.33 -2.79 4.00
N ALA A 122 -0.96 -3.17 5.12
CA ALA A 122 -2.16 -4.03 5.08
C ALA A 122 -3.33 -3.32 4.38
N PHE A 123 -3.53 -2.04 4.64
CA PHE A 123 -4.49 -1.20 3.92
C PHE A 123 -4.17 -1.19 2.41
N SER A 124 -2.93 -0.87 2.04
CA SER A 124 -2.48 -0.84 0.64
C SER A 124 -2.72 -2.18 -0.06
N TRP A 125 -2.47 -3.31 0.61
CA TRP A 125 -2.77 -4.63 0.06
C TRP A 125 -4.26 -4.75 -0.30
N ILE A 126 -5.17 -4.36 0.59
CA ILE A 126 -6.61 -4.38 0.32
C ILE A 126 -6.95 -3.45 -0.86
N ALA A 127 -6.54 -2.18 -0.78
CA ALA A 127 -6.84 -1.17 -1.79
C ALA A 127 -6.32 -1.57 -3.19
N ASN A 128 -5.04 -1.95 -3.29
CA ASN A 128 -4.42 -2.37 -4.55
C ASN A 128 -5.09 -3.64 -5.12
N SER A 129 -5.57 -4.54 -4.25
CA SER A 129 -6.29 -5.75 -4.70
C SER A 129 -7.64 -5.38 -5.30
N CYS A 130 -8.36 -4.41 -4.72
CA CYS A 130 -9.59 -3.87 -5.31
C CYS A 130 -9.33 -3.21 -6.67
N GLU A 131 -8.28 -2.38 -6.80
CA GLU A 131 -7.91 -1.72 -8.07
C GLU A 131 -7.57 -2.74 -9.17
N GLN A 132 -6.84 -3.80 -8.84
CA GLN A 132 -6.46 -4.84 -9.80
C GLN A 132 -7.65 -5.64 -10.34
N LEU A 133 -8.76 -5.72 -9.58
CA LEU A 133 -10.00 -6.33 -10.05
C LEU A 133 -10.75 -5.43 -11.05
N TYR A 134 -10.52 -4.11 -11.00
CA TYR A 134 -11.23 -3.13 -11.81
C TYR A 134 -10.28 -2.10 -12.44
N PRO A 135 -9.52 -2.48 -13.48
CA PRO A 135 -8.64 -1.55 -14.18
C PRO A 135 -9.40 -0.33 -14.70
N GLY A 136 -8.82 0.86 -14.48
CA GLY A 136 -9.46 2.14 -14.79
C GLY A 136 -10.22 2.77 -13.62
N TYR A 137 -10.43 2.04 -12.53
CA TYR A 137 -10.87 2.59 -11.25
C TYR A 137 -9.67 2.77 -10.32
N LYS A 138 -9.79 3.75 -9.43
CA LYS A 138 -8.76 4.17 -8.50
C LYS A 138 -9.31 4.19 -7.08
N PHE A 139 -8.49 3.83 -6.10
CA PHE A 139 -8.81 3.95 -4.70
C PHE A 139 -9.14 5.41 -4.36
N PHE A 140 -10.28 5.62 -3.71
CA PHE A 140 -10.70 6.94 -3.26
C PHE A 140 -10.82 6.99 -1.74
N SER A 141 -11.60 6.09 -1.13
CA SER A 141 -11.82 6.14 0.31
C SER A 141 -11.90 4.77 0.97
N CYS A 142 -11.65 4.76 2.27
CA CYS A 142 -11.79 3.60 3.14
C CYS A 142 -12.55 3.99 4.40
N GLN A 143 -13.60 3.23 4.71
CA GLN A 143 -14.35 3.36 5.95
C GLN A 143 -14.10 2.17 6.86
N ASN A 144 -14.13 2.42 8.16
CA ASN A 144 -14.03 1.40 9.20
C ASN A 144 -12.82 0.45 9.01
N PHE A 145 -11.65 1.00 8.69
CA PHE A 145 -10.43 0.21 8.71
C PHE A 145 -10.12 -0.20 10.15
N LYS A 146 -9.82 -1.48 10.38
CA LYS A 146 -9.50 -2.01 11.71
C LYS A 146 -8.32 -2.96 11.68
N VAL A 147 -7.42 -2.78 12.63
CA VAL A 147 -6.39 -3.76 13.01
C VAL A 147 -6.98 -4.68 14.08
N LEU A 148 -7.41 -5.87 13.67
CA LEU A 148 -7.98 -6.87 14.57
C LEU A 148 -6.88 -7.68 15.26
N LYS A 149 -5.86 -8.06 14.48
CA LYS A 149 -4.63 -8.69 14.98
C LYS A 149 -3.48 -8.45 14.01
N GLY A 150 -2.49 -7.67 14.45
CA GLY A 150 -1.28 -7.41 13.67
C GLY A 150 -0.54 -8.69 13.25
N ILE A 151 0.21 -8.59 12.16
CA ILE A 151 1.07 -9.65 11.64
C ILE A 151 2.50 -9.37 12.10
N ILE A 152 3.03 -10.25 12.95
CA ILE A 152 4.36 -10.15 13.55
C ILE A 152 5.20 -11.28 12.99
N PHE A 153 6.41 -10.99 12.49
CA PHE A 153 7.30 -11.98 11.90
C PHE A 153 8.32 -12.47 12.93
N ASP A 154 7.87 -13.34 13.84
CA ASP A 154 8.69 -13.91 14.93
C ASP A 154 8.89 -15.44 14.81
N GLY A 155 8.62 -15.99 13.64
CA GLY A 155 8.67 -17.43 13.35
C GLY A 155 7.39 -18.18 13.72
N GLN A 156 6.43 -17.53 14.39
CA GLN A 156 5.12 -18.11 14.75
C GLN A 156 3.97 -17.56 13.89
N GLN A 157 4.27 -16.70 12.91
CA GLN A 157 3.29 -16.20 11.95
C GLN A 157 2.71 -17.31 11.08
N ALA A 158 1.54 -17.05 10.50
CA ALA A 158 0.99 -17.95 9.49
C ALA A 158 1.83 -17.86 8.20
N ASN A 159 1.95 -18.97 7.48
CA ASN A 159 2.64 -18.98 6.19
C ASN A 159 1.80 -18.30 5.11
N GLU A 160 0.47 -18.46 5.16
CA GLU A 160 -0.46 -17.94 4.16
C GLU A 160 -1.56 -17.10 4.81
N TYR A 161 -1.91 -16.02 4.13
CA TYR A 161 -2.99 -15.10 4.48
C TYR A 161 -4.01 -15.04 3.35
N THR A 162 -5.27 -14.93 3.71
CA THR A 162 -6.40 -14.82 2.79
C THR A 162 -7.04 -13.44 2.92
N LEU A 163 -7.24 -12.79 1.77
CA LEU A 163 -8.06 -11.60 1.62
C LEU A 163 -9.37 -12.00 0.95
N ASP A 164 -10.47 -11.86 1.69
CA ASP A 164 -11.82 -11.95 1.15
C ASP A 164 -12.33 -10.53 0.82
N LEU A 165 -12.79 -10.34 -0.41
CA LEU A 165 -13.42 -9.12 -0.90
C LEU A 165 -14.84 -9.43 -1.33
N VAL A 166 -15.81 -8.67 -0.83
CA VAL A 166 -17.22 -8.79 -1.22
C VAL A 166 -17.68 -7.44 -1.74
N GLU A 167 -18.09 -7.39 -2.99
CA GLU A 167 -18.69 -6.18 -3.56
C GLU A 167 -20.03 -5.91 -2.89
N THR A 168 -20.23 -4.68 -2.41
CA THR A 168 -21.47 -4.26 -1.74
C THR A 168 -22.32 -3.35 -2.62
N SER A 169 -21.68 -2.58 -3.51
CA SER A 169 -22.39 -1.72 -4.44
C SER A 169 -21.55 -1.45 -5.69
N LYS A 170 -22.25 -1.19 -6.79
CA LYS A 170 -21.72 -0.73 -8.08
C LYS A 170 -22.71 0.27 -8.65
N SER A 171 -22.26 1.47 -8.94
CA SER A 171 -23.11 2.52 -9.52
C SER A 171 -22.62 2.88 -10.91
N ASP A 172 -23.54 2.90 -11.89
CA ASP A 172 -23.47 3.34 -13.29
C ASP A 172 -22.10 3.91 -13.75
N ASP A 173 -21.05 3.08 -13.76
CA ASP A 173 -19.66 3.38 -14.13
C ASP A 173 -18.87 4.41 -13.28
N HIS A 174 -19.33 4.77 -12.07
CA HIS A 174 -18.66 5.79 -11.24
C HIS A 174 -17.94 5.20 -10.03
N GLU A 175 -18.62 4.32 -9.28
CA GLU A 175 -18.12 3.83 -8.00
C GLU A 175 -18.30 2.33 -7.83
N ILE A 176 -17.37 1.73 -7.09
CA ILE A 176 -17.43 0.33 -6.66
C ILE A 176 -17.05 0.27 -5.19
N GLU A 177 -17.88 -0.37 -4.38
CA GLU A 177 -17.62 -0.54 -2.96
C GLU A 177 -17.41 -2.00 -2.59
N PHE A 178 -16.47 -2.24 -1.67
CA PHE A 178 -16.10 -3.56 -1.18
C PHE A 178 -16.11 -3.59 0.34
N GLN A 179 -16.52 -4.72 0.91
CA GLN A 179 -16.11 -5.13 2.24
C GLN A 179 -14.92 -6.08 2.13
N ALA A 180 -13.90 -5.82 2.93
CA ALA A 180 -12.66 -6.58 2.94
C ALA A 180 -12.39 -7.21 4.31
N LYS A 181 -11.90 -8.45 4.31
CA LYS A 181 -11.36 -9.12 5.50
C LYS A 181 -10.07 -9.84 5.15
N VAL A 182 -9.01 -9.52 5.88
CA VAL A 182 -7.76 -10.27 5.86
C VAL A 182 -7.74 -11.20 7.06
N TRP A 183 -7.47 -12.49 6.82
CA TRP A 183 -7.40 -13.50 7.86
C TRP A 183 -6.36 -14.57 7.55
N SER A 184 -6.00 -15.32 8.58
CA SER A 184 -5.08 -16.46 8.49
C SER A 184 -5.63 -17.66 9.25
N LYS A 185 -5.10 -18.84 8.93
CA LYS A 185 -5.42 -20.09 9.63
C LYS A 185 -4.13 -20.65 10.25
N ASN A 186 -4.15 -20.92 11.56
CA ASN A 186 -3.05 -21.60 12.26
C ASN A 186 -3.64 -22.71 13.13
N ALA A 187 -3.17 -23.96 12.94
CA ALA A 187 -3.64 -25.16 13.65
C ALA A 187 -5.18 -25.21 13.82
N ASP A 188 -5.89 -25.08 12.70
CA ASP A 188 -7.36 -25.02 12.58
C ASP A 188 -8.11 -23.84 13.18
N LYS A 189 -7.42 -22.88 13.81
CA LYS A 189 -8.04 -21.64 14.29
C LYS A 189 -7.93 -20.53 13.26
N ILE A 190 -9.06 -19.90 12.95
CA ILE A 190 -9.12 -18.68 12.13
C ILE A 190 -8.74 -17.49 13.00
N ARG A 191 -7.87 -16.64 12.46
CA ARG A 191 -7.48 -15.35 13.05
C ARG A 191 -7.74 -14.25 12.04
N TYR A 192 -8.66 -13.35 12.37
CA TYR A 192 -8.88 -12.13 11.59
C TYR A 192 -7.78 -11.12 11.92
N ASN A 193 -7.17 -10.56 10.88
CA ASN A 193 -6.04 -9.64 10.99
C ASN A 193 -6.47 -8.20 10.73
N PHE A 194 -7.22 -7.96 9.64
CA PHE A 194 -7.66 -6.63 9.24
C PHE A 194 -9.06 -6.67 8.61
N SER A 195 -9.79 -5.57 8.69
CA SER A 195 -11.03 -5.35 7.94
C SER A 195 -11.13 -3.91 7.46
N ALA A 196 -11.82 -3.70 6.34
CA ALA A 196 -12.00 -2.37 5.75
C ALA A 196 -13.21 -2.35 4.81
N ASN A 197 -13.83 -1.18 4.62
CA ASN A 197 -14.78 -0.94 3.54
C ASN A 197 -14.13 -0.01 2.52
N ILE A 198 -13.87 -0.48 1.31
CA ILE A 198 -13.13 0.26 0.28
C ILE A 198 -14.08 0.82 -0.76
N LYS A 199 -13.87 2.07 -1.16
CA LYS A 199 -14.52 2.69 -2.31
C LYS A 199 -13.49 3.00 -3.39
N LEU A 200 -13.75 2.49 -4.60
CA LEU A 200 -13.06 2.88 -5.81
C LEU A 200 -13.89 3.88 -6.60
N ARG A 201 -13.23 4.78 -7.32
CA ARG A 201 -13.84 5.72 -8.26
C ARG A 201 -13.09 5.74 -9.58
N LYS A 202 -13.83 5.95 -10.68
CA LYS A 202 -13.22 6.17 -12.01
C LYS A 202 -12.59 7.56 -12.12
N GLN A 203 -13.19 8.55 -11.48
CA GLN A 203 -12.69 9.92 -11.38
C GLN A 203 -12.61 10.33 -9.92
N ILE A 204 -11.42 10.75 -9.50
CA ILE A 204 -11.20 11.29 -8.16
C ILE A 204 -11.72 12.74 -8.13
N PRO A 205 -12.53 13.12 -7.13
CA PRO A 205 -13.02 14.50 -7.02
C PRO A 205 -11.87 15.47 -6.76
N VAL A 206 -12.12 16.76 -7.02
CA VAL A 206 -11.15 17.82 -6.72
C VAL A 206 -10.81 17.83 -5.23
N ALA A 207 -9.52 17.92 -4.94
CA ALA A 207 -9.01 18.01 -3.58
C ALA A 207 -9.54 19.26 -2.86
N PRO A 208 -10.07 19.11 -1.62
CA PRO A 208 -10.38 20.26 -0.79
C PRO A 208 -9.10 20.95 -0.27
N THR A 209 -9.26 22.17 0.24
CA THR A 209 -8.20 22.92 0.93
C THR A 209 -8.34 22.76 2.44
N TYR A 210 -7.21 22.61 3.13
CA TYR A 210 -7.11 22.61 4.59
C TYR A 210 -6.92 24.05 5.09
N GLU A 211 -8.02 24.68 5.48
CA GLU A 211 -8.06 26.10 5.90
C GLU A 211 -7.39 26.36 7.26
N LEU A 212 -7.16 25.32 8.06
CA LEU A 212 -6.56 25.45 9.40
C LEU A 212 -5.03 25.32 9.39
N PHE A 213 -4.40 25.23 8.22
CA PHE A 213 -2.95 25.13 8.15
C PHE A 213 -2.28 26.38 8.74
N ASN A 214 -1.49 26.17 9.80
CA ASN A 214 -0.61 27.19 10.34
C ASN A 214 0.84 26.98 9.88
N PRO A 215 1.40 27.85 9.03
CA PRO A 215 2.79 27.74 8.57
C PRO A 215 3.81 28.28 9.59
N GLU A 216 3.38 28.89 10.69
CA GLU A 216 4.29 29.45 11.69
C GLU A 216 5.11 28.34 12.37
N ARG A 217 6.43 28.57 12.46
CA ARG A 217 7.35 27.71 13.18
C ARG A 217 7.48 28.16 14.62
N THR A 218 7.05 27.32 15.56
CA THR A 218 7.18 27.61 17.00
C THR A 218 8.52 27.14 17.58
N ASN A 219 9.33 26.41 16.80
CA ASN A 219 10.62 25.82 17.21
C ASN A 219 10.54 25.15 18.60
N PRO A 220 9.66 24.15 18.76
CA PRO A 220 9.53 23.47 20.05
C PRO A 220 10.84 22.78 20.44
N ASP A 221 11.12 22.68 21.74
CA ASP A 221 12.29 21.98 22.28
C ASP A 221 12.11 20.46 22.16
N ILE A 222 12.14 19.98 20.90
CA ILE A 222 12.04 18.59 20.52
C ILE A 222 13.36 18.20 19.87
N SER A 223 14.00 17.15 20.41
CA SER A 223 15.18 16.56 19.80
C SER A 223 14.91 16.27 18.31
N THR A 224 15.77 16.75 17.43
CA THR A 224 15.67 16.55 15.98
C THR A 224 15.89 15.10 15.56
N SER A 225 16.31 14.23 16.48
CA SER A 225 16.51 12.83 16.20
C SER A 225 15.28 11.98 16.54
N PHE A 226 14.24 12.09 15.73
CA PHE A 226 12.97 11.37 15.92
C PHE A 226 13.10 9.83 15.87
N TYR A 227 14.12 9.30 15.17
CA TYR A 227 14.24 7.89 14.78
C TYR A 227 15.40 7.13 15.45
N GLN A 228 16.02 7.71 16.49
CA GLN A 228 17.16 7.09 17.20
C GLN A 228 16.68 6.12 18.27
N ASN A 229 17.01 4.82 18.14
CA ASN A 229 16.72 3.66 19.01
C ASN A 229 16.72 3.87 20.56
N GLY A 230 15.83 4.71 21.09
CA GLY A 230 15.57 4.90 22.53
C GLY A 230 14.09 4.67 22.84
N ALA A 231 13.69 4.58 24.13
CA ALA A 231 12.29 4.32 24.49
C ALA A 231 11.26 5.27 23.87
N SER A 232 11.67 6.51 23.59
CA SER A 232 10.80 7.59 23.11
C SER A 232 10.85 7.79 21.59
N SER A 233 11.75 7.13 20.88
CA SER A 233 11.89 7.32 19.43
C SER A 233 10.85 6.56 18.62
N LEU A 234 10.60 7.04 17.41
CA LEU A 234 9.93 6.27 16.38
C LEU A 234 10.75 5.01 16.07
N PHE A 235 10.08 3.86 16.02
CA PHE A 235 10.69 2.55 15.79
C PHE A 235 10.97 2.23 14.31
N HIS A 236 10.99 3.27 13.48
CA HIS A 236 10.97 3.20 12.02
C HIS A 236 12.38 3.35 11.44
N GLY A 237 12.74 2.43 10.55
CA GLY A 237 13.94 2.49 9.73
C GLY A 237 13.72 3.26 8.43
N SER A 238 14.75 3.27 7.58
CA SER A 238 14.88 4.15 6.41
C SER A 238 13.69 4.20 5.44
N ALA A 239 12.94 3.10 5.23
CA ALA A 239 11.75 3.11 4.36
C ALA A 239 10.59 3.96 4.88
N PHE A 240 10.58 4.28 6.16
CA PHE A 240 9.50 5.04 6.83
C PHE A 240 10.05 6.30 7.52
N GLN A 241 11.32 6.65 7.33
CA GLN A 241 11.92 7.86 7.86
C GLN A 241 11.59 9.05 6.95
N GLY A 242 10.62 9.86 7.37
CA GLY A 242 10.12 10.99 6.61
C GLY A 242 10.03 12.32 7.37
N VAL A 243 10.01 12.31 8.70
CA VAL A 243 9.85 13.55 9.49
C VAL A 243 11.12 14.39 9.38
N GLU A 244 11.01 15.60 8.84
CA GLU A 244 12.12 16.56 8.76
C GLU A 244 12.15 17.48 9.99
N SER A 245 11.00 18.05 10.36
CA SER A 245 10.87 18.85 11.57
C SER A 245 9.42 18.92 12.09
N VAL A 246 9.27 19.47 13.31
CA VAL A 246 7.96 19.85 13.85
C VAL A 246 7.79 21.36 13.64
N LEU A 247 6.81 21.76 12.83
CA LEU A 247 6.51 23.17 12.58
C LEU A 247 5.94 23.81 13.84
N ASN A 248 4.86 23.21 14.34
CA ASN A 248 4.18 23.69 15.52
C ASN A 248 3.55 22.52 16.28
N ILE A 249 3.34 22.74 17.57
CA ILE A 249 2.78 21.77 18.50
C ILE A 249 2.03 22.49 19.62
N SER A 250 0.83 22.02 19.92
CA SER A 250 -0.04 22.44 21.01
C SER A 250 -0.71 21.22 21.66
N PRO A 251 -1.40 21.36 22.80
CA PRO A 251 -2.17 20.26 23.38
C PRO A 251 -3.29 19.72 22.47
N GLU A 252 -3.70 20.46 21.44
CA GLU A 252 -4.77 20.08 20.52
C GLU A 252 -4.25 19.72 19.12
N THR A 253 -3.05 20.16 18.75
CA THR A 253 -2.56 20.03 17.37
C THR A 253 -1.06 19.77 17.30
N ILE A 254 -0.62 19.15 16.20
CA ILE A 254 0.78 19.12 15.79
C ILE A 254 0.84 19.17 14.27
N THR A 255 1.75 19.97 13.73
CA THR A 255 2.08 19.93 12.30
C THR A 255 3.56 19.58 12.14
N ILE A 256 3.83 18.56 11.34
CA ILE A 256 5.18 18.17 10.92
C ILE A 256 5.34 18.44 9.42
N ASP A 257 6.55 18.80 8.99
CA ASP A 257 6.94 18.66 7.60
C ASP A 257 7.70 17.36 7.39
N CYS A 258 7.42 16.73 6.26
CA CYS A 258 8.02 15.46 5.92
C CYS A 258 8.43 15.40 4.45
N LEU A 259 9.49 14.64 4.21
CA LEU A 259 9.96 14.24 2.89
C LEU A 259 10.40 12.78 3.00
N VAL A 260 9.66 11.88 2.35
CA VAL A 260 10.02 10.46 2.30
C VAL A 260 10.82 10.22 1.01
N PRO A 261 12.09 9.79 1.10
CA PRO A 261 12.88 9.43 -0.07
C PRO A 261 12.26 8.27 -0.85
N GLN A 262 12.68 8.11 -2.10
CA GLN A 262 12.27 6.98 -2.93
C GLN A 262 12.60 5.65 -2.23
N VAL A 263 11.59 4.79 -2.04
CA VAL A 263 11.78 3.41 -1.62
C VAL A 263 11.92 2.55 -2.87
N GLU A 264 13.06 1.87 -3.04
CA GLU A 264 13.31 1.03 -4.22
C GLU A 264 12.30 -0.11 -4.36
N ALA A 265 11.92 -0.47 -5.59
CA ALA A 265 10.93 -1.53 -5.85
C ALA A 265 11.32 -2.88 -5.22
N THR A 266 12.62 -3.20 -5.21
CA THR A 266 13.16 -4.40 -4.55
C THR A 266 12.92 -4.38 -3.05
N LYS A 267 12.98 -3.20 -2.42
CA LYS A 267 12.72 -3.01 -1.00
C LYS A 267 11.23 -3.05 -0.67
N GLN A 268 10.39 -2.51 -1.57
CA GLN A 268 8.94 -2.56 -1.44
C GLN A 268 8.38 -3.99 -1.47
N GLY A 269 9.04 -4.88 -2.21
CA GLY A 269 8.69 -6.30 -2.26
C GLY A 269 7.26 -6.51 -2.77
N GLN A 270 6.42 -7.21 -2.00
CA GLN A 270 5.03 -7.51 -2.39
C GLN A 270 4.04 -6.36 -2.10
N PHE A 271 4.52 -5.18 -1.71
CA PHE A 271 3.71 -4.01 -1.40
C PHE A 271 4.12 -2.80 -2.26
N PRO A 272 4.04 -2.91 -3.60
CA PRO A 272 4.38 -1.81 -4.48
C PRO A 272 3.43 -0.62 -4.26
N VAL A 273 3.98 0.59 -4.33
CA VAL A 273 3.18 1.81 -4.41
C VAL A 273 2.39 1.77 -5.73
N GLN A 274 1.07 1.90 -5.62
CA GLN A 274 0.15 2.13 -6.74
C GLN A 274 -0.49 3.50 -6.50
N THR A 275 -1.81 3.59 -6.56
CA THR A 275 -2.52 4.83 -6.20
C THR A 275 -2.25 5.20 -4.73
N PHE A 276 -2.26 4.23 -3.83
CA PHE A 276 -2.02 4.44 -2.40
C PHE A 276 -0.54 4.17 -2.06
N ASN A 277 0.11 5.13 -1.39
CA ASN A 277 1.50 5.02 -0.94
C ASN A 277 1.56 4.66 0.55
N PRO A 278 1.73 3.37 0.93
CA PRO A 278 1.72 2.99 2.35
C PRO A 278 2.87 3.59 3.14
N TYR A 279 4.02 3.87 2.52
CA TYR A 279 5.21 4.36 3.20
C TYR A 279 5.04 5.80 3.68
N ILE A 280 4.46 6.66 2.84
CA ILE A 280 4.14 8.05 3.23
C ILE A 280 2.96 8.08 4.19
N VAL A 281 1.95 7.23 3.97
CA VAL A 281 0.78 7.17 4.85
C VAL A 281 1.15 6.71 6.26
N ASP A 282 2.17 5.86 6.42
CA ASP A 282 2.67 5.47 7.75
C ASP A 282 3.25 6.66 8.52
N VAL A 283 4.00 7.52 7.82
CA VAL A 283 4.56 8.76 8.38
C VAL A 283 3.49 9.71 8.91
N GLN A 284 2.25 9.64 8.39
CA GLN A 284 1.13 10.45 8.89
C GLN A 284 0.87 10.20 10.39
N ILE A 285 1.05 8.95 10.85
CA ILE A 285 0.85 8.58 12.25
C ILE A 285 2.05 8.96 13.14
N HIS A 286 3.20 9.32 12.56
CA HIS A 286 4.34 9.80 13.33
C HIS A 286 4.04 11.11 14.06
N ALA A 287 3.20 11.97 13.47
CA ALA A 287 2.73 13.19 14.12
C ALA A 287 2.06 12.88 15.47
N LEU A 288 1.16 11.89 15.50
CA LEU A 288 0.52 11.43 16.73
C LEU A 288 1.54 10.86 17.73
N TRP A 289 2.51 10.07 17.27
CA TRP A 289 3.55 9.53 18.14
C TRP A 289 4.41 10.63 18.79
N ILE A 290 4.86 11.61 17.99
CA ILE A 290 5.65 12.73 18.48
C ILE A 290 4.86 13.53 19.51
N TRP A 291 3.58 13.83 19.21
CA TRP A 291 2.69 14.53 20.13
C TRP A 291 2.47 13.75 21.43
N SER A 292 2.23 12.44 21.34
CA SER A 292 1.97 11.60 22.52
C SER A 292 3.21 11.44 23.40
N GLN A 293 4.40 11.40 22.80
CA GLN A 293 5.66 11.40 23.53
C GLN A 293 5.90 12.76 24.21
N TYR A 294 5.72 13.86 23.48
CA TYR A 294 5.98 15.21 23.99
C TYR A 294 5.11 15.56 25.21
N TYR A 295 3.78 15.32 25.13
CA TYR A 295 2.87 15.70 26.22
C TYR A 295 2.68 14.63 27.29
N HIS A 296 2.90 13.35 26.95
CA HIS A 296 2.46 12.25 27.79
C HIS A 296 3.49 11.14 27.98
N GLN A 297 4.64 11.18 27.30
CA GLN A 297 5.71 10.17 27.41
C GLN A 297 5.21 8.73 27.14
N VAL A 298 4.23 8.59 26.24
CA VAL A 298 3.66 7.30 25.85
C VAL A 298 3.76 7.08 24.34
N GLY A 299 3.92 5.82 23.95
CA GLY A 299 3.72 5.39 22.57
C GLY A 299 2.25 5.14 22.28
N CYS A 300 1.87 5.34 21.02
CA CYS A 300 0.51 5.13 20.53
C CYS A 300 0.57 4.36 19.21
N LEU A 301 -0.10 3.21 19.12
CA LEU A 301 -0.12 2.40 17.90
C LEU A 301 -1.48 2.51 17.20
N PRO A 302 -1.52 2.61 15.86
CA PRO A 302 -2.78 2.70 15.13
C PRO A 302 -3.63 1.44 15.32
N SER A 303 -4.93 1.62 15.47
CA SER A 303 -5.88 0.51 15.71
C SER A 303 -7.09 0.56 14.79
N GLU A 304 -7.67 1.73 14.56
CA GLU A 304 -8.85 1.90 13.70
C GLU A 304 -8.74 3.23 12.93
N ILE A 305 -9.31 3.30 11.73
CA ILE A 305 -9.55 4.55 11.00
C ILE A 305 -11.02 4.54 10.59
N ASN A 306 -11.78 5.54 11.05
CA ASN A 306 -13.21 5.62 10.76
C ASN A 306 -13.46 5.96 9.29
N ASP A 307 -12.80 7.01 8.80
CA ASP A 307 -12.91 7.45 7.41
C ASP A 307 -11.53 7.91 6.93
N PHE A 308 -11.12 7.42 5.76
CA PHE A 308 -9.90 7.80 5.07
C PHE A 308 -10.27 8.18 3.65
N GLU A 309 -9.83 9.34 3.17
CA GLU A 309 -10.02 9.77 1.78
C GLU A 309 -8.69 10.19 1.17
N GLN A 310 -8.51 9.86 -0.11
CA GLN A 310 -7.38 10.25 -0.95
C GLN A 310 -7.87 11.02 -2.18
N PHE A 311 -7.42 12.26 -2.33
CA PHE A 311 -7.76 13.16 -3.41
C PHE A 311 -6.63 13.30 -4.44
N ALA A 312 -5.40 13.00 -4.05
CA ALA A 312 -4.22 13.03 -4.92
C ALA A 312 -3.21 11.94 -4.52
N GLU A 313 -2.37 11.53 -5.46
CA GLU A 313 -1.25 10.62 -5.19
C GLU A 313 -0.22 11.28 -4.28
N LEU A 314 0.39 10.49 -3.40
CA LEU A 314 1.48 10.92 -2.51
C LEU A 314 2.83 10.50 -3.12
N PRO A 315 3.50 11.37 -3.90
CA PRO A 315 4.78 11.04 -4.52
C PRO A 315 5.93 11.05 -3.51
N PHE A 316 6.88 10.14 -3.70
CA PHE A 316 8.15 10.20 -2.98
C PHE A 316 8.98 11.42 -3.41
N GLY A 317 9.85 11.89 -2.50
CA GLY A 317 10.77 12.99 -2.78
C GLY A 317 10.14 14.38 -2.80
N GLU A 318 8.82 14.48 -2.58
CA GLU A 318 8.14 15.76 -2.43
C GLU A 318 7.96 16.13 -0.97
N LYS A 319 8.02 17.43 -0.69
CA LYS A 319 7.78 17.99 0.65
C LYS A 319 6.28 18.06 0.90
N LEU A 320 5.85 17.45 1.99
CA LEU A 320 4.47 17.40 2.44
C LEU A 320 4.38 17.91 3.89
N TYR A 321 3.18 18.35 4.27
CA TYR A 321 2.85 18.71 5.65
C TYR A 321 1.78 17.77 6.17
N ILE A 322 1.95 17.31 7.40
CA ILE A 322 0.99 16.48 8.11
C ILE A 322 0.52 17.25 9.33
N SER A 323 -0.75 17.65 9.31
CA SER A 323 -1.43 18.31 10.43
C SER A 323 -2.30 17.29 11.15
N CYS A 324 -2.04 17.08 12.43
CA CYS A 324 -2.76 16.15 13.29
C CYS A 324 -3.51 16.92 14.37
N GLU A 325 -4.82 16.69 14.45
CA GLU A 325 -5.74 17.32 15.40
C GLU A 325 -6.19 16.28 16.44
N VAL A 326 -5.89 16.52 17.71
CA VAL A 326 -6.25 15.63 18.80
C VAL A 326 -7.70 15.88 19.21
N LYS A 327 -8.58 14.89 18.99
CA LYS A 327 -10.02 14.99 19.28
C LYS A 327 -10.33 14.56 20.70
N SER A 328 -9.73 13.46 21.15
CA SER A 328 -9.92 12.97 22.51
C SER A 328 -8.78 12.05 22.94
N ARG A 329 -8.61 11.93 24.26
CA ARG A 329 -7.66 11.02 24.90
C ARG A 329 -8.29 10.37 26.11
N THR A 330 -8.00 9.09 26.28
CA THR A 330 -8.20 8.34 27.52
C THR A 330 -6.87 7.71 27.94
N ASN A 331 -6.87 6.96 29.04
CA ASN A 331 -5.66 6.23 29.46
C ASN A 331 -5.29 5.08 28.51
N SER A 332 -6.21 4.62 27.66
CA SER A 332 -6.02 3.46 26.78
C SER A 332 -6.09 3.78 25.29
N ALA A 333 -6.59 4.95 24.90
CA ALA A 333 -6.75 5.31 23.49
C ALA A 333 -6.65 6.82 23.25
N MET A 334 -6.29 7.18 22.02
CA MET A 334 -6.34 8.52 21.47
C MET A 334 -7.16 8.50 20.18
N VAL A 335 -7.92 9.56 19.91
CA VAL A 335 -8.66 9.76 18.66
C VAL A 335 -8.19 11.06 18.04
N VAL A 336 -7.82 11.03 16.77
CA VAL A 336 -7.26 12.17 16.04
C VAL A 336 -7.84 12.29 14.63
N ASN A 337 -7.78 13.50 14.07
CA ASN A 337 -7.82 13.68 12.63
C ASN A 337 -6.40 13.91 12.12
N VAL A 338 -6.06 13.37 10.95
CA VAL A 338 -4.75 13.58 10.32
C VAL A 338 -4.94 14.02 8.89
N ILE A 339 -4.44 15.19 8.53
CA ILE A 339 -4.59 15.79 7.21
C ILE A 339 -3.21 15.96 6.60
N THR A 340 -3.00 15.38 5.41
CA THR A 340 -1.76 15.55 4.64
C THR A 340 -2.01 16.52 3.49
N HIS A 341 -1.20 17.57 3.41
CA HIS A 341 -1.41 18.67 2.47
C HIS A 341 -0.08 19.30 1.99
N ASP A 342 -0.13 20.10 0.92
CA ASP A 342 1.00 20.93 0.49
C ASP A 342 1.09 22.25 1.28
N ALA A 343 2.05 23.11 0.91
CA ALA A 343 2.24 24.43 1.53
C ALA A 343 1.07 25.41 1.29
N GLN A 344 0.18 25.13 0.34
CA GLN A 344 -1.02 25.91 0.04
C GLN A 344 -2.26 25.32 0.74
N GLY A 345 -2.10 24.23 1.49
CA GLY A 345 -3.19 23.53 2.16
C GLY A 345 -3.98 22.58 1.24
N LYS A 346 -3.57 22.34 -0.01
CA LYS A 346 -4.27 21.38 -0.88
C LYS A 346 -4.14 19.98 -0.28
N ILE A 347 -5.27 19.34 0.00
CA ILE A 347 -5.30 18.04 0.69
C ILE A 347 -4.97 16.91 -0.28
N TYR A 348 -4.00 16.08 0.10
CA TYR A 348 -3.72 14.80 -0.55
C TYR A 348 -4.56 13.69 0.06
N THR A 349 -4.52 13.58 1.39
CA THR A 349 -5.28 12.60 2.16
C THR A 349 -5.81 13.21 3.45
N ARG A 350 -6.93 12.69 3.94
CA ARG A 350 -7.39 12.94 5.31
C ARG A 350 -7.84 11.64 5.98
N MET A 351 -7.42 11.46 7.22
CA MET A 351 -7.88 10.42 8.14
C MET A 351 -8.74 11.09 9.20
N MET A 352 -10.01 10.72 9.28
CA MET A 352 -10.95 11.25 10.26
C MET A 352 -11.22 10.20 11.34
N ASP A 353 -11.25 10.65 12.59
CA ASP A 353 -11.44 9.83 13.80
C ASP A 353 -10.54 8.57 13.82
N ALA A 354 -9.27 8.75 13.43
CA ALA A 354 -8.25 7.71 13.54
C ALA A 354 -7.97 7.43 15.01
N ARG A 355 -8.05 6.16 15.40
CA ARG A 355 -7.90 5.71 16.78
C ARG A 355 -6.56 5.00 16.97
N GLY A 356 -5.77 5.48 17.90
CA GLY A 356 -4.58 4.78 18.40
C GLY A 356 -4.81 4.18 19.79
N ILE A 357 -4.15 3.06 20.06
CA ILE A 357 -4.08 2.43 21.39
C ILE A 357 -2.82 2.91 22.10
N VAL A 358 -3.00 3.43 23.31
CA VAL A 358 -1.90 3.86 24.18
C VAL A 358 -1.21 2.63 24.75
N LEU A 359 0.12 2.59 24.66
CA LEU A 359 0.91 1.48 25.18
C LEU A 359 0.95 1.52 26.73
N PRO A 360 0.74 0.39 27.44
CA PRO A 360 0.63 0.37 28.90
C PRO A 360 1.88 0.79 29.71
N GLN A 361 3.08 0.80 29.10
CA GLN A 361 4.37 1.21 29.69
C GLN A 361 5.42 1.40 28.57
N GLN A 362 6.52 2.12 28.86
CA GLN A 362 7.60 2.43 27.90
C GLN A 362 8.14 1.16 27.22
N LEU A 363 8.41 1.26 25.90
CA LEU A 363 8.93 0.16 25.05
C LEU A 363 10.25 -0.47 25.55
N GLU A 364 10.94 0.17 26.49
CA GLU A 364 12.22 -0.25 27.09
C GLU A 364 12.18 -1.58 27.87
N LYS A 365 11.00 -2.17 28.12
CA LYS A 365 10.85 -3.42 28.89
C LYS A 365 10.29 -4.62 28.10
N ILE A 366 10.26 -4.57 26.77
CA ILE A 366 9.78 -5.69 25.94
C ILE A 366 10.92 -6.28 25.12
#